data_AF-A0A2E3DTB8-F1
#
_entry.id   AF-A0A2E3DTB8-F1
#
_cell.length_a   1.000
_cell.length_b   1.000
_cell.length_c   1.000
_cell.angle_alpha   90.00
_cell.angle_beta   90.00
_cell.angle_gamma   90.00
#
_symmetry.space_group_name_H-M   'P 1'
#
loop_
_entity.id
_entity.type
_entity.pdbx_description
1 polymer ?
#
loop_
_entity_poly.entity_id
_entity_poly.type
_entity_poly.pdbx_seq_one_letter_code
_entity_poly.pdbx_strand_id
1 'polypeptide(L)'
;MDHHKFEDLISSYIENELSLKKRKKVEKYLINNPDAQEFVDHIKINIAQLKKIPKLKANKDFNKKLLNKIDRYDSNSIKKREGDLFFGFSVINASMITSLMVLLLFLVYEVVSPLNNSKIPLKGNFVDKEKTFPQVNNNKDKIIQPSQNFVDTNNDSINGSKKDYSNKIKFVND
;
A
#
# COMPACT_ATOMS: atom_id res chain seq x y z
N MET A 1 20.34 34.03 -33.59
CA MET A 1 19.51 33.34 -32.58
C MET A 1 20.43 32.39 -31.85
N ASP A 2 20.22 32.15 -30.56
CA ASP A 2 21.03 31.18 -29.81
C ASP A 2 20.43 29.76 -29.94
N HIS A 3 21.23 28.76 -29.57
CA HIS A 3 20.86 27.35 -29.66
C HIS A 3 19.65 27.01 -28.78
N HIS A 4 19.59 27.52 -27.54
CA HIS A 4 18.48 27.23 -26.63
C HIS A 4 17.13 27.78 -27.12
N LYS A 5 17.11 29.02 -27.62
CA LYS A 5 15.90 29.57 -28.25
C LYS A 5 15.50 28.76 -29.48
N PHE A 6 16.46 28.15 -30.17
CA PHE A 6 16.18 27.30 -31.33
C PHE A 6 15.49 26.01 -30.91
N GLU A 7 15.99 25.34 -29.88
CA GLU A 7 15.37 24.15 -29.30
C GLU A 7 13.96 24.45 -28.78
N ASP A 8 13.75 25.59 -28.11
CA ASP A 8 12.41 25.98 -27.64
C ASP A 8 11.41 26.18 -28.79
N LEU A 9 11.89 26.61 -29.97
CA LEU A 9 11.06 26.88 -31.13
C LEU A 9 10.95 25.70 -32.09
N ILE A 10 11.71 24.62 -31.91
CA ILE A 10 11.80 23.56 -32.92
C ILE A 10 10.51 22.77 -33.07
N SER A 11 9.84 22.47 -31.95
CA SER A 11 8.56 21.74 -31.95
C SER A 11 7.53 22.50 -32.76
N SER A 12 7.30 23.77 -32.42
CA SER A 12 6.38 24.64 -33.16
C SER A 12 6.79 24.84 -34.62
N TYR A 13 8.09 24.75 -34.95
CA TYR A 13 8.58 24.93 -36.33
C TYR A 13 8.21 23.75 -37.20
N ILE A 14 8.42 22.54 -36.68
CA ILE A 14 8.08 21.28 -37.33
C ILE A 14 6.56 21.14 -37.47
N GLU A 15 5.79 21.58 -36.48
CA GLU A 15 4.32 21.52 -36.48
C GLU A 15 3.64 22.69 -37.21
N ASN A 16 4.43 23.61 -37.81
CA ASN A 16 3.95 24.77 -38.56
C ASN A 16 3.11 25.76 -37.72
N GLU A 17 3.41 25.91 -36.43
CA GLU A 17 2.70 26.79 -35.51
C GLU A 17 3.39 28.16 -35.32
N LEU A 18 4.59 28.38 -35.88
CA LEU A 18 5.25 29.68 -35.78
C LEU A 18 4.65 30.73 -36.72
N SER A 19 4.54 31.96 -36.20
CA SER A 19 4.39 33.17 -37.02
C SER A 19 5.50 33.28 -38.09
N LEU A 20 5.16 33.81 -39.27
CA LEU A 20 6.08 33.99 -40.40
C LEU A 20 7.40 34.71 -40.01
N LYS A 21 7.32 35.73 -39.14
CA LYS A 21 8.48 36.49 -38.67
C LYS A 21 9.46 35.62 -37.87
N LYS A 22 8.96 34.74 -37.02
CA LYS A 22 9.80 33.82 -36.23
C LYS A 22 10.34 32.68 -37.10
N ARG A 23 9.52 32.18 -38.04
CA ARG A 23 9.94 31.14 -39.00
C ARG A 23 11.16 31.57 -39.81
N LYS A 24 11.16 32.79 -40.36
CA LYS A 24 12.33 33.35 -41.06
C LYS A 24 13.59 33.45 -40.19
N LYS A 25 13.45 33.68 -38.88
CA LYS A 25 14.60 33.70 -37.96
C LYS A 25 15.17 32.31 -37.74
N VAL A 26 14.32 31.30 -37.62
CA VAL A 26 14.71 29.89 -37.51
C VAL A 26 15.38 29.43 -38.81
N GLU A 27 14.78 29.70 -39.97
CA GLU A 27 15.35 29.36 -41.28
C GLU A 27 16.73 30.00 -41.49
N LYS A 28 16.89 31.29 -41.14
CA LYS A 28 18.19 31.96 -41.20
C LYS A 28 19.22 31.33 -40.25
N TYR A 29 18.79 30.84 -39.08
CA TYR A 29 19.66 30.14 -38.15
C TYR A 29 20.10 28.77 -38.70
N LEU A 30 19.16 28.02 -39.30
CA LEU A 30 19.41 26.72 -39.91
C LEU A 30 20.40 26.80 -41.08
N ILE A 31 20.29 27.81 -41.95
CA ILE A 31 21.24 28.04 -43.05
C ILE A 31 22.67 28.24 -42.53
N ASN A 32 22.82 28.91 -41.39
CA ASN A 32 24.11 29.23 -40.82
C ASN A 32 24.69 28.11 -39.93
N ASN A 33 23.90 27.08 -39.58
CA ASN A 33 24.29 26.02 -38.66
C ASN A 33 23.86 24.66 -39.23
N PRO A 34 24.74 23.98 -40.01
CA PRO A 34 24.41 22.71 -40.64
C PRO A 34 24.03 21.62 -39.64
N ASP A 35 24.67 21.58 -38.46
CA ASP A 35 24.35 20.61 -37.40
C ASP A 35 22.89 20.75 -36.91
N ALA A 36 22.41 21.99 -36.80
CA ALA A 36 21.03 22.26 -36.41
C ALA A 36 20.05 21.81 -37.50
N GLN A 37 20.41 21.99 -38.77
CA GLN A 37 19.62 21.51 -39.91
C GLN A 37 19.52 19.98 -39.92
N GLU A 38 20.64 19.28 -39.72
CA GLU A 38 20.65 17.82 -39.65
C GLU A 38 19.75 17.32 -38.51
N PHE A 39 19.81 17.95 -37.34
CA PHE A 39 18.95 17.64 -36.20
C PHE A 39 17.45 17.76 -36.54
N VAL A 40 17.04 18.84 -37.20
CA VAL A 40 15.64 19.02 -37.63
C VAL A 40 15.22 17.91 -38.59
N ASP A 41 16.08 17.56 -39.53
CA ASP A 41 15.76 16.58 -40.56
C ASP A 41 15.65 15.17 -39.96
N HIS A 42 16.49 14.82 -38.97
CA HIS A 42 16.33 13.60 -38.17
C HIS A 42 14.98 13.55 -37.43
N ILE A 43 14.56 14.65 -36.79
CA ILE A 43 13.25 14.70 -36.12
C ILE A 43 12.11 14.50 -37.13
N LYS A 44 12.17 15.16 -38.28
CA LYS A 44 11.15 15.00 -39.33
C LYS A 44 11.08 13.56 -39.83
N ILE A 45 12.23 12.91 -40.03
CA ILE A 45 12.29 11.49 -40.43
C ILE A 45 11.65 10.62 -39.35
N ASN A 46 11.98 10.83 -38.08
CA ASN A 46 11.41 10.08 -36.96
C ASN A 46 9.89 10.25 -36.89
N ILE A 47 9.37 11.47 -37.01
CA ILE A 47 7.92 11.73 -37.06
C ILE A 47 7.28 11.01 -38.24
N ALA A 48 7.91 11.04 -39.42
CA ALA A 48 7.42 10.34 -40.60
C ALA A 48 7.41 8.82 -40.40
N GLN A 49 8.40 8.25 -39.72
CA GLN A 49 8.44 6.84 -39.33
C GLN A 49 7.34 6.49 -38.33
N LEU A 50 7.15 7.31 -37.29
CA LEU A 50 6.09 7.13 -36.30
C LEU A 50 4.70 7.16 -36.95
N LYS A 51 4.48 8.04 -37.93
CA LYS A 51 3.23 8.11 -38.70
C LYS A 51 2.96 6.86 -39.55
N LYS A 52 4.01 6.11 -39.92
CA LYS A 52 3.89 4.84 -40.67
C LYS A 52 3.57 3.65 -39.76
N ILE A 53 3.68 3.80 -38.44
CA ILE A 53 3.33 2.71 -37.51
C ILE A 53 1.86 2.37 -37.69
N PRO A 54 1.52 1.08 -37.91
CA PRO A 54 0.13 0.68 -38.10
C PRO A 54 -0.68 1.01 -36.85
N LYS A 55 -1.87 1.57 -37.05
CA LYS A 55 -2.80 1.82 -35.96
C LYS A 55 -3.25 0.47 -35.36
N LEU A 56 -2.74 0.16 -34.19
CA LEU A 56 -3.16 -1.00 -33.41
C LEU A 56 -4.56 -0.73 -32.85
N LYS A 57 -5.55 -1.51 -33.32
CA LYS A 57 -6.87 -1.53 -32.69
C LYS A 57 -6.87 -2.63 -31.62
N ALA A 58 -7.36 -2.29 -30.44
CA ALA A 58 -7.66 -3.30 -29.44
C ALA A 58 -8.74 -4.26 -29.98
N ASN A 59 -8.76 -5.49 -29.46
CA ASN A 59 -9.86 -6.41 -29.74
C ASN A 59 -11.19 -5.77 -29.26
N LYS A 60 -12.29 -5.98 -30.01
CA LYS A 60 -13.63 -5.48 -29.64
C LYS A 60 -14.01 -5.84 -28.19
N ASP A 61 -13.58 -7.00 -27.71
CA ASP A 61 -13.86 -7.48 -26.36
C ASP A 61 -12.83 -7.05 -25.30
N PHE A 62 -11.84 -6.23 -25.64
CA PHE A 62 -10.76 -5.86 -24.71
C PHE A 62 -11.31 -5.25 -23.41
N ASN A 63 -12.21 -4.28 -23.52
CA ASN A 63 -12.82 -3.62 -22.37
C ASN A 63 -13.65 -4.59 -21.53
N LYS A 64 -14.42 -5.48 -22.17
CA LYS A 64 -15.19 -6.53 -21.48
C LYS A 64 -14.28 -7.49 -20.72
N LYS A 65 -13.18 -7.93 -21.33
CA LYS A 65 -12.19 -8.81 -20.69
C LYS A 65 -11.46 -8.11 -19.55
N LEU A 66 -11.15 -6.82 -19.71
CA LEU A 66 -10.50 -6.01 -18.68
C LEU A 66 -11.43 -5.85 -17.46
N LEU A 67 -12.69 -5.47 -17.68
CA LEU A 67 -13.68 -5.33 -16.62
C LEU A 67 -13.88 -6.65 -15.86
N ASN A 68 -14.09 -7.75 -16.58
CA ASN A 68 -14.19 -9.09 -15.98
C ASN A 68 -12.95 -9.46 -15.15
N LYS A 69 -11.76 -8.97 -15.52
CA LYS A 69 -10.53 -9.23 -14.76
C LYS A 69 -10.53 -8.41 -13.47
N ILE A 70 -10.92 -7.14 -13.53
CA ILE A 70 -11.05 -6.27 -12.35
C ILE A 70 -12.06 -6.88 -11.35
N ASP A 71 -13.25 -7.25 -11.82
CA ASP A 71 -14.30 -7.84 -10.98
C ASP A 71 -13.86 -9.16 -10.31
N ARG A 72 -13.06 -9.97 -11.02
CA ARG A 72 -12.46 -11.20 -10.46
C ARG A 72 -11.41 -10.91 -9.39
N TYR A 73 -10.62 -9.86 -9.53
CA TYR A 73 -9.67 -9.45 -8.50
C TYR A 73 -10.40 -8.98 -7.24
N ASP A 74 -11.43 -8.15 -7.40
CA ASP A 74 -12.21 -7.63 -6.27
C ASP A 74 -12.98 -8.76 -5.56
N SER A 75 -13.66 -9.62 -6.31
CA SER A 75 -14.42 -10.76 -5.73
C SER A 75 -13.54 -11.82 -5.07
N ASN A 76 -12.33 -12.07 -5.56
CA ASN A 76 -11.40 -13.00 -4.92
C ASN A 76 -10.77 -12.42 -3.63
N SER A 77 -10.71 -11.09 -3.49
CA SER A 77 -10.27 -10.46 -2.24
C SER A 77 -11.33 -10.55 -1.12
N ILE A 78 -12.61 -10.66 -1.49
CA ILE A 78 -13.75 -10.73 -0.57
C ILE A 78 -14.08 -12.16 -0.15
N LYS A 79 -13.63 -13.19 -0.88
CA LYS A 79 -13.67 -14.60 -0.43
C LYS A 79 -12.62 -14.89 0.66
N LYS A 80 -12.53 -14.04 1.70
CA LYS A 80 -12.10 -14.53 3.01
C LYS A 80 -13.08 -15.63 3.40
N ARG A 81 -12.57 -16.73 3.93
CA ARG A 81 -13.37 -17.86 4.41
C ARG A 81 -14.27 -17.36 5.55
N GLU A 82 -15.43 -16.84 5.20
CA GLU A 82 -16.56 -16.67 6.12
C GLU A 82 -17.16 -18.06 6.36
N GLY A 83 -16.36 -18.96 6.94
CA GLY A 83 -16.94 -20.13 7.62
C GLY A 83 -17.60 -19.60 8.88
N ASP A 84 -18.82 -20.04 9.17
CA ASP A 84 -19.64 -19.60 10.31
C ASP A 84 -18.80 -19.35 11.57
N LEU A 85 -18.51 -18.07 11.82
CA LEU A 85 -17.81 -17.61 13.00
C LEU A 85 -18.84 -17.50 14.12
N PHE A 86 -18.85 -18.47 15.02
CA PHE A 86 -19.69 -18.39 16.22
C PHE A 86 -19.03 -17.42 17.22
N PHE A 87 -19.68 -16.29 17.45
CA PHE A 87 -19.21 -15.25 18.38
C PHE A 87 -17.80 -14.71 18.04
N GLY A 88 -17.47 -14.63 16.74
CA GLY A 88 -16.15 -14.15 16.28
C GLY A 88 -15.02 -15.18 16.37
N PHE A 89 -15.30 -16.41 16.79
CA PHE A 89 -14.34 -17.52 16.84
C PHE A 89 -14.69 -18.60 15.81
N SER A 90 -13.66 -19.30 15.29
CA SER A 90 -13.87 -20.55 14.56
C SER A 90 -14.45 -21.62 15.49
N VAL A 91 -15.31 -22.50 14.99
CA VAL A 91 -15.96 -23.60 15.75
C VAL A 91 -14.97 -24.40 16.60
N ILE A 92 -13.79 -24.71 16.05
CA ILE A 92 -12.74 -25.46 16.77
C ILE A 92 -12.20 -24.64 17.95
N ASN A 93 -11.96 -23.34 17.75
CA ASN A 93 -11.43 -22.46 18.79
C ASN A 93 -12.47 -22.23 19.90
N ALA A 94 -13.73 -22.06 19.54
CA ALA A 94 -14.83 -21.95 20.49
C ALA A 94 -14.96 -23.24 21.34
N SER A 95 -14.83 -24.41 20.72
CA SER A 95 -14.81 -25.69 21.42
C SER A 95 -13.65 -25.83 22.41
N MET A 96 -12.43 -25.42 22.02
CA MET A 96 -11.28 -25.47 22.93
C MET A 96 -11.46 -24.55 24.14
N ILE A 97 -11.91 -23.31 23.94
CA ILE A 97 -12.10 -22.34 25.03
C ILE A 97 -13.20 -22.81 25.99
N THR A 98 -14.34 -23.26 25.45
CA THR A 98 -15.45 -23.76 26.27
C THR A 98 -15.06 -25.01 27.05
N SER A 99 -14.32 -25.93 26.44
CA SER A 99 -13.78 -27.11 27.13
C SER A 99 -12.86 -26.73 28.28
N LEU A 100 -11.93 -25.79 28.06
CA LEU A 100 -11.04 -25.30 29.12
C LEU A 100 -11.82 -24.62 30.25
N MET A 101 -12.86 -23.86 29.92
CA MET A 101 -13.69 -23.17 30.91
C MET A 101 -14.46 -24.16 31.79
N VAL A 102 -15.01 -25.23 31.21
CA VAL A 102 -15.67 -26.31 31.97
C VAL A 102 -14.68 -27.03 32.88
N LEU A 103 -13.47 -27.32 32.39
CA LEU A 103 -12.42 -27.95 33.21
C LEU A 103 -12.00 -27.06 34.37
N LEU A 104 -11.86 -25.75 34.13
CA LEU A 104 -11.52 -24.78 35.18
C LEU A 104 -12.62 -24.70 36.24
N LEU A 105 -13.89 -24.66 35.83
CA LEU A 105 -15.03 -24.67 36.77
C LEU A 105 -15.05 -25.96 37.61
N PHE A 106 -14.72 -27.10 37.01
CA PHE A 106 -14.61 -28.38 37.73
C PHE A 106 -13.48 -28.35 38.76
N LEU A 107 -12.30 -27.81 38.41
CA LEU A 107 -11.18 -27.65 39.35
C LEU A 107 -11.54 -26.71 40.50
N VAL A 108 -12.20 -25.58 40.22
CA VAL A 108 -12.68 -24.67 41.27
C VAL A 108 -13.69 -25.37 42.18
N TYR A 109 -14.61 -26.15 41.61
CA TYR A 109 -15.56 -26.94 42.38
C TYR A 109 -14.86 -27.96 43.29
N GLU A 110 -13.88 -28.70 42.78
CA GLU A 110 -13.11 -29.69 43.56
C GLU A 110 -12.31 -29.04 44.70
N VAL A 111 -11.76 -27.85 44.48
CA VAL A 111 -10.98 -27.10 45.49
C VAL A 111 -11.87 -26.49 46.58
N VAL A 112 -13.06 -26.01 46.21
CA VAL A 112 -14.00 -25.36 47.16
C VAL A 112 -14.86 -26.37 47.91
N SER A 113 -15.21 -27.52 47.30
CA SER A 113 -16.02 -28.58 47.90
C SER A 113 -15.53 -29.11 49.26
N PRO A 114 -14.22 -29.34 49.53
CA PRO A 114 -13.75 -29.80 50.83
C PRO A 114 -13.92 -28.77 51.96
N LEU A 115 -14.16 -27.49 51.63
CA LEU A 115 -14.38 -26.43 52.62
C LEU A 115 -15.82 -26.41 53.17
N ASN A 116 -16.76 -27.03 52.46
CA ASN A 116 -18.17 -26.97 52.81
C ASN A 116 -18.56 -28.03 53.85
N ASN A 117 -17.72 -29.05 54.08
CA ASN A 117 -18.02 -30.20 54.93
C ASN A 117 -16.96 -30.54 56.00
N SER A 118 -15.98 -29.67 56.27
CA SER A 118 -14.98 -29.94 57.31
C SER A 118 -14.99 -28.87 58.42
N LYS A 119 -15.38 -29.28 59.63
CA LYS A 119 -15.06 -28.56 60.86
C LYS A 119 -13.55 -28.71 61.08
N ILE A 120 -12.77 -27.68 60.78
CA ILE A 120 -11.31 -27.67 60.98
C ILE A 120 -11.01 -27.22 62.42
N PRO A 121 -10.49 -28.08 63.33
CA PRO A 121 -9.89 -27.59 64.56
C PRO A 121 -8.50 -27.03 64.23
N LEU A 122 -8.36 -25.71 64.35
CA LEU A 122 -7.11 -24.99 64.21
C LEU A 122 -6.18 -25.36 65.37
N LYS A 123 -5.25 -26.31 65.17
CA LYS A 123 -4.14 -26.56 66.08
C LYS A 123 -2.89 -25.89 65.51
N GLY A 124 -2.69 -24.63 65.89
CA GLY A 124 -1.47 -23.90 65.59
C GLY A 124 -0.28 -24.56 66.27
N ASN A 125 0.73 -24.90 65.48
CA ASN A 125 2.10 -25.16 65.91
C ASN A 125 3.01 -25.01 64.68
N PHE A 126 3.33 -23.78 64.31
CA PHE A 126 4.48 -23.49 63.46
C PHE A 126 5.47 -22.70 64.30
N VAL A 127 6.55 -23.38 64.67
CA VAL A 127 7.74 -22.80 65.28
C VAL A 127 8.48 -22.05 64.18
N ASP A 128 8.66 -20.75 64.40
CA ASP A 128 9.46 -19.86 63.58
C ASP A 128 10.87 -20.42 63.39
N LYS A 129 11.25 -20.62 62.12
CA LYS A 129 12.66 -20.66 61.73
C LYS A 129 12.92 -19.43 60.88
N GLU A 130 13.31 -18.38 61.58
CA GLU A 130 13.94 -17.20 61.02
C GLU A 130 15.15 -17.65 60.18
N LYS A 131 15.06 -17.51 58.86
CA LYS A 131 16.20 -17.56 57.95
C LYS A 131 16.20 -16.29 57.13
N THR A 132 17.16 -15.46 57.47
CA THR A 132 17.59 -14.21 56.85
C THR A 132 17.50 -14.25 55.32
N PHE A 133 16.80 -13.29 54.73
CA PHE A 133 16.81 -13.03 53.29
C PHE A 133 18.10 -12.28 52.91
N PRO A 134 18.86 -12.68 51.87
CA PRO A 134 19.83 -11.79 51.27
C PRO A 134 19.12 -10.75 50.40
N GLN A 135 19.34 -9.46 50.69
CA GLN A 135 18.97 -8.36 49.80
C GLN A 135 19.75 -8.47 48.49
N VAL A 136 19.04 -8.47 47.36
CA VAL A 136 19.64 -8.30 46.04
C VAL A 136 19.77 -6.81 45.76
N ASN A 137 21.02 -6.35 45.60
CA ASN A 137 21.37 -4.99 45.20
C ASN A 137 20.88 -4.71 43.77
N ASN A 138 20.20 -3.57 43.62
CA ASN A 138 19.78 -3.01 42.34
C ASN A 138 20.99 -2.54 41.52
N ASN A 139 21.44 -3.34 40.56
CA ASN A 139 22.30 -2.84 39.49
C ASN A 139 21.44 -2.53 38.26
N LYS A 140 21.38 -1.22 37.94
CA LYS A 140 20.77 -0.69 36.72
C LYS A 140 21.65 -1.05 35.54
N ASP A 141 21.40 -2.21 34.94
CA ASP A 141 21.99 -2.51 33.65
C ASP A 141 21.31 -1.69 32.55
N LYS A 142 22.13 -0.87 31.92
CA LYS A 142 21.82 0.05 30.84
C LYS A 142 21.43 -0.77 29.60
N ILE A 143 20.13 -0.94 29.37
CA ILE A 143 19.62 -1.49 28.11
C ILE A 143 19.97 -0.50 26.99
N ILE A 144 20.93 -0.88 26.16
CA ILE A 144 21.21 -0.19 24.90
C ILE A 144 20.04 -0.53 23.95
N GLN A 145 19.12 0.42 23.76
CA GLN A 145 18.10 0.33 22.72
C GLN A 145 18.75 0.56 21.35
N PRO A 146 18.47 -0.26 20.33
CA PRO A 146 18.88 0.03 18.96
C PRO A 146 18.04 1.21 18.43
N SER A 147 18.69 2.23 17.90
CA SER A 147 18.02 3.36 17.24
C SER A 147 17.36 2.87 15.94
N GLN A 148 16.07 2.56 16.01
CA GLN A 148 15.24 2.38 14.83
C GLN A 148 14.84 3.77 14.29
N ASN A 149 15.67 4.32 13.41
CA ASN A 149 15.27 5.43 12.55
C ASN A 149 14.28 4.90 11.50
N PHE A 150 12.99 4.88 11.84
CA PHE A 150 11.94 4.84 10.84
C PHE A 150 11.56 6.26 10.47
N VAL A 151 11.44 6.51 9.17
CA VAL A 151 11.01 7.80 8.61
C VAL A 151 9.56 8.05 9.02
N ASP A 152 9.28 9.25 9.50
CA ASP A 152 7.95 9.70 9.93
C ASP A 152 6.94 9.60 8.77
N THR A 153 5.95 8.70 8.87
CA THR A 153 4.90 8.50 7.86
C THR A 153 3.78 9.53 7.94
N ASN A 154 3.92 10.55 8.80
CA ASN A 154 2.86 11.52 9.09
C ASN A 154 2.49 12.42 7.89
N ASN A 155 3.32 12.44 6.83
CA ASN A 155 3.08 13.25 5.65
C ASN A 155 2.46 12.50 4.46
N ASP A 156 2.18 11.19 4.58
CA ASP A 156 1.54 10.42 3.50
C ASP A 156 0.00 10.44 3.56
N SER A 157 -0.56 11.33 4.39
CA SER A 157 -1.99 11.63 4.38
C SER A 157 -2.34 12.39 3.11
N ILE A 158 -2.60 11.63 2.05
CA ILE A 158 -3.38 12.08 0.90
C ILE A 158 -4.68 12.61 1.47
N ASN A 159 -4.82 13.94 1.52
CA ASN A 159 -6.04 14.61 1.93
C ASN A 159 -7.11 14.31 0.87
N GLY A 160 -7.74 13.15 1.03
CA GLY A 160 -8.59 12.50 0.05
C GLY A 160 -9.93 13.18 -0.03
N SER A 161 -10.00 14.35 -0.69
CA SER A 161 -11.26 14.79 -1.26
C SER A 161 -11.67 13.73 -2.30
N LYS A 162 -12.71 12.95 -2.01
CA LYS A 162 -13.28 11.97 -2.94
C LYS A 162 -13.86 12.75 -4.13
N LYS A 163 -13.02 13.00 -5.14
CA LYS A 163 -13.44 13.69 -6.37
C LYS A 163 -14.32 12.72 -7.16
N ASP A 164 -15.56 13.10 -7.36
CA ASP A 164 -16.49 12.36 -8.22
C ASP A 164 -16.16 12.66 -9.69
N TYR A 165 -15.74 11.62 -10.41
CA TYR A 165 -15.40 11.68 -11.83
C TYR A 165 -16.51 11.12 -12.73
N SER A 166 -17.67 10.75 -12.17
CA SER A 166 -18.80 10.16 -12.91
C SER A 166 -19.24 11.03 -14.09
N ASN A 167 -19.17 12.37 -13.94
CA ASN A 167 -19.53 13.32 -15.01
C ASN A 167 -18.41 13.57 -16.05
N LYS A 168 -17.20 13.03 -15.84
CA LYS A 168 -16.06 13.18 -16.77
C LYS A 168 -15.81 11.93 -17.60
N ILE A 169 -16.46 10.82 -17.29
CA ILE A 169 -16.32 9.57 -18.04
C ILE A 169 -17.43 9.56 -19.11
N LYS A 170 -17.07 9.86 -20.36
CA LYS A 170 -17.94 9.63 -21.52
C LYS A 170 -17.55 8.28 -22.13
N PHE A 171 -18.43 7.29 -21.99
CA PHE A 171 -18.32 6.07 -22.76
C PHE A 171 -18.71 6.37 -24.21
N VAL A 172 -17.83 6.06 -25.14
CA VAL A 172 -18.14 6.11 -26.56
C VAL A 172 -18.95 4.85 -26.85
N ASN A 173 -20.25 5.00 -27.08
CA ASN A 173 -21.08 3.90 -27.57
C ASN A 173 -20.79 3.72 -29.07
N ASP A 174 -20.55 2.47 -29.47
CA ASP A 174 -20.55 2.03 -30.87
C ASP A 174 -21.99 1.90 -31.39
#